data_AF-A0A7J3J9S5-F1
#
_entry.id   AF-A0A7J3J9S5-F1
#
_cell.length_a   1.000
_cell.length_b   1.000
_cell.length_c   1.000
_cell.angle_alpha   90.00
_cell.angle_beta   90.00
_cell.angle_gamma   90.00
#
_symmetry.space_group_name_H-M   'P 1'
#
loop_
_entity.id
_entity.type
_entity.pdbx_description
1 polymer ?
#
loop_
_entity_poly.entity_id
_entity_poly.type
_entity_poly.pdbx_seq_one_letter_code
_entity_poly.pdbx_strand_id
1 'polypeptide(L)'
;MIGARLRQALSDEKKESLLTAIWVGSILITLAVIYAVHLPSSLLDRLIDFFLGLNLVNVPGTGVPLPAPTDPAAHIELYTAGFQFAIAIGVIEIVILVIRILLHSPYARRAETIENIVFWLGAGYLISTYLLNITLTAEWFVFWAGIILVFGLALVARAFVLLVKR
;
A
#
# COMPACT_ATOMS: atom_id res chain seq x y z
N MET A 1 23.46 32.39 -18.84
CA MET A 1 23.56 31.23 -17.93
C MET A 1 22.23 30.87 -17.24
N ILE A 2 21.36 31.84 -16.94
CA ILE A 2 20.05 31.61 -16.28
C ILE A 2 19.05 30.83 -17.17
N GLY A 3 18.99 31.13 -18.46
CA GLY A 3 18.03 30.50 -19.38
C GLY A 3 18.24 29.00 -19.62
N ALA A 4 19.47 28.49 -19.50
CA ALA A 4 19.75 27.06 -19.66
C ALA A 4 19.30 26.26 -18.42
N ARG A 5 19.54 26.80 -17.22
CA ARG A 5 19.08 26.19 -15.96
C ARG A 5 17.56 26.15 -15.86
N LEU A 6 16.87 27.22 -16.30
CA LEU A 6 15.41 27.27 -16.30
C LEU A 6 14.80 26.21 -17.24
N ARG A 7 15.37 26.02 -18.44
CA ARG A 7 14.90 24.97 -19.37
C ARG A 7 15.12 23.57 -18.82
N GLN A 8 16.24 23.34 -18.14
CA GLN A 8 16.53 22.04 -17.53
C GLN A 8 15.58 21.74 -16.37
N ALA A 9 15.30 22.71 -15.50
CA ALA A 9 14.33 22.55 -14.41
C ALA A 9 12.92 22.25 -14.92
N LEU A 10 12.46 22.96 -15.95
CA LEU A 10 11.16 22.70 -16.60
C LEU A 10 11.09 21.31 -17.25
N SER A 11 12.23 20.80 -17.74
CA SER A 11 12.31 19.45 -18.32
C SER A 11 12.18 18.37 -17.24
N ASP A 12 12.85 18.56 -16.10
CA ASP A 12 12.81 17.61 -14.99
C ASP A 12 11.45 17.60 -14.30
N GLU A 13 10.80 18.76 -14.15
CA GLU A 13 9.43 18.86 -13.66
C GLU A 13 8.44 18.10 -14.55
N LYS A 14 8.56 18.23 -15.88
CA LYS A 14 7.72 17.48 -16.83
C LYS A 14 7.90 15.97 -16.70
N LYS A 15 9.14 15.47 -16.52
CA LYS A 15 9.41 14.04 -16.31
C LYS A 15 8.75 13.54 -15.04
N GLU A 16 8.88 14.28 -13.94
CA GLU A 16 8.27 13.91 -12.65
C GLU A 16 6.74 13.94 -12.69
N SER A 17 6.15 14.93 -13.38
CA SER A 17 4.70 14.98 -13.60
C SER A 17 4.22 13.77 -14.42
N LEU A 18 4.97 13.37 -15.44
CA LEU A 18 4.66 12.19 -16.26
C LEU A 18 4.74 10.91 -15.44
N LEU A 19 5.79 10.74 -14.62
CA LEU A 19 5.92 9.59 -13.71
C LEU A 19 4.79 9.54 -12.69
N THR A 20 4.39 10.69 -12.16
CA THR A 20 3.26 10.79 -11.22
C THR A 20 1.96 10.40 -11.92
N ALA A 21 1.72 10.88 -13.14
CA ALA A 21 0.55 10.48 -13.92
C ALA A 21 0.52 8.99 -14.25
N ILE A 22 1.68 8.41 -14.61
CA ILE A 22 1.83 6.97 -14.83
C ILE A 22 1.51 6.21 -13.54
N TRP A 23 2.07 6.62 -12.40
CA TRP A 23 1.81 5.98 -11.11
C TRP A 23 0.33 6.00 -10.72
N VAL A 24 -0.33 7.17 -10.82
CA VAL A 24 -1.77 7.29 -10.55
C VAL A 24 -2.57 6.42 -11.53
N GLY A 25 -2.21 6.44 -12.82
CA GLY A 25 -2.84 5.60 -13.84
C GLY A 25 -2.67 4.11 -13.54
N SER A 26 -1.49 3.69 -13.08
CA SER A 26 -1.24 2.31 -12.66
C SER A 26 -2.12 1.91 -11.49
N ILE A 27 -2.31 2.77 -10.48
CA ILE A 27 -3.25 2.49 -9.37
C ILE A 27 -4.67 2.26 -9.90
N LEU A 28 -5.15 3.15 -10.78
CA LEU A 28 -6.50 3.02 -11.35
C LEU A 28 -6.65 1.74 -12.18
N ILE A 29 -5.64 1.40 -12.97
CA ILE A 29 -5.63 0.14 -13.75
C ILE A 29 -5.62 -1.06 -12.81
N THR A 30 -4.78 -1.07 -11.77
CA THR A 30 -4.74 -2.16 -10.79
C THR A 30 -6.08 -2.31 -10.09
N LEU A 31 -6.71 -1.21 -9.66
CA LEU A 31 -8.06 -1.24 -9.09
C LEU A 31 -9.08 -1.81 -10.08
N ALA A 32 -9.05 -1.37 -11.34
CA ALA A 32 -9.96 -1.85 -12.37
C ALA A 32 -9.75 -3.34 -12.67
N VAL A 33 -8.50 -3.82 -12.70
CA VAL A 33 -8.18 -5.24 -12.91
C VAL A 33 -8.63 -6.08 -11.73
N ILE A 34 -8.36 -5.66 -10.49
CA ILE A 34 -8.79 -6.39 -9.30
C ILE A 34 -10.30 -6.42 -9.22
N TYR A 35 -10.96 -5.29 -9.50
CA TYR A 35 -12.39 -5.23 -9.64
C TYR A 35 -12.87 -6.23 -10.69
N ALA A 36 -12.32 -6.21 -11.92
CA ALA A 36 -12.73 -7.12 -13.00
C ALA A 36 -12.48 -8.61 -12.71
N VAL A 37 -11.36 -8.97 -12.07
CA VAL A 37 -11.00 -10.35 -11.74
C VAL A 37 -11.86 -10.90 -10.60
N HIS A 38 -12.17 -10.07 -9.61
CA HIS A 38 -13.01 -10.44 -8.48
C HIS A 38 -14.48 -10.05 -8.67
N LEU A 39 -14.86 -9.59 -9.86
CA LEU A 39 -16.25 -9.37 -10.25
C LEU A 39 -16.84 -10.63 -10.89
N PRO A 40 -17.92 -11.13 -10.27
CA PRO A 40 -19.11 -11.43 -11.05
C PRO A 40 -20.24 -10.44 -10.73
N SER A 41 -20.35 -9.93 -9.49
CA SER A 41 -21.39 -8.96 -9.09
C SER A 41 -21.23 -8.29 -7.71
N SER A 42 -20.28 -8.68 -6.85
CA SER A 42 -20.45 -8.46 -5.40
C SER A 42 -19.28 -7.86 -4.63
N LEU A 43 -18.21 -7.34 -5.25
CA LEU A 43 -17.08 -6.79 -4.47
C LEU A 43 -17.51 -5.58 -3.61
N LEU A 44 -18.35 -4.70 -4.16
CA LEU A 44 -18.89 -3.55 -3.44
C LEU A 44 -19.88 -3.99 -2.36
N ASP A 45 -20.75 -4.95 -2.67
CA ASP A 45 -21.70 -5.53 -1.71
C ASP A 45 -20.95 -6.20 -0.55
N ARG A 46 -19.93 -7.00 -0.83
CA ARG A 46 -19.07 -7.63 0.18
C ARG A 46 -18.33 -6.60 1.02
N LEU A 47 -17.88 -5.50 0.42
CA LEU A 47 -17.27 -4.37 1.13
C LEU A 47 -18.27 -3.75 2.12
N ILE A 48 -19.50 -3.49 1.66
CA ILE A 48 -20.57 -2.98 2.51
C ILE A 48 -20.87 -3.98 3.62
N ASP A 49 -21.07 -5.26 3.29
CA ASP A 49 -21.34 -6.33 4.23
C ASP A 49 -20.23 -6.48 5.27
N PHE A 50 -18.97 -6.33 4.87
CA PHE A 50 -17.82 -6.33 5.78
C PHE A 50 -17.92 -5.22 6.82
N PHE A 51 -18.16 -3.98 6.38
CA PHE A 51 -18.27 -2.84 7.30
C PHE A 51 -19.52 -2.89 8.17
N LEU A 52 -20.63 -3.40 7.65
CA LEU A 52 -21.86 -3.62 8.42
C LEU A 52 -21.75 -4.79 9.40
N GLY A 53 -20.91 -5.78 9.10
CA GLY A 53 -20.66 -6.97 9.92
C GLY A 53 -19.63 -6.76 11.05
N LEU A 54 -19.07 -5.55 11.18
CA LEU A 54 -18.16 -5.19 12.26
C LEU A 54 -18.92 -5.09 13.59
N ASN A 55 -18.42 -5.81 14.59
CA ASN A 55 -18.90 -5.74 15.96
C ASN A 55 -17.77 -5.32 16.89
N LEU A 56 -18.15 -4.77 18.05
CA LEU A 56 -17.18 -4.48 19.11
C LEU A 56 -16.75 -5.78 19.77
N VAL A 57 -15.50 -6.16 19.56
CA VAL A 57 -14.88 -7.34 20.16
C VAL A 57 -13.76 -6.89 21.08
N ASN A 58 -13.69 -7.50 22.26
CA ASN A 58 -12.62 -7.21 23.20
C ASN A 58 -11.29 -7.75 22.68
N VAL A 59 -10.28 -6.87 22.67
CA VAL A 59 -8.91 -7.27 22.37
C VAL A 59 -8.41 -8.21 23.49
N PRO A 60 -7.93 -9.41 23.15
CA PRO A 60 -7.44 -10.38 24.14
C PRO A 60 -6.41 -9.76 25.08
N GLY A 61 -6.59 -9.96 26.39
CA GLY A 61 -5.64 -9.53 27.42
C GLY A 61 -5.68 -8.04 27.81
N THR A 62 -6.48 -7.20 27.16
CA THR A 62 -6.58 -5.76 27.50
C THR A 62 -7.98 -5.31 27.94
N GLY A 63 -9.03 -6.03 27.51
CA GLY A 63 -10.42 -5.66 27.79
C GLY A 63 -10.90 -4.41 27.02
N VAL A 64 -10.10 -3.89 26.08
CA VAL A 64 -10.49 -2.76 25.24
C VAL A 64 -11.37 -3.27 24.08
N PRO A 65 -12.61 -2.79 23.94
CA PRO A 65 -13.46 -3.16 22.81
C PRO A 65 -13.04 -2.39 21.55
N LEU A 66 -12.74 -3.12 20.47
CA LEU A 66 -12.42 -2.55 19.16
C LEU A 66 -13.26 -3.22 18.05
N PRO A 67 -13.53 -2.51 16.95
CA PRO A 67 -14.24 -3.09 15.81
C PRO A 67 -13.48 -4.27 15.19
N ALA A 68 -14.13 -5.42 15.09
CA ALA A 68 -13.63 -6.60 14.40
C ALA A 68 -14.76 -7.32 13.65
N PRO A 69 -14.45 -7.98 12.53
CA PRO A 69 -15.44 -8.80 11.83
C PRO A 69 -15.87 -9.97 12.71
N THR A 70 -17.18 -10.23 12.74
CA THR A 70 -17.78 -11.29 13.55
C THR A 70 -17.36 -12.68 13.05
N ASP A 71 -17.29 -12.84 11.73
CA ASP A 71 -16.71 -14.00 11.06
C ASP A 71 -15.62 -13.51 10.10
N PRO A 72 -14.35 -13.45 10.55
CA PRO A 72 -13.27 -13.00 9.69
C PRO A 72 -13.06 -13.89 8.46
N ALA A 73 -13.37 -15.19 8.55
CA ALA A 73 -13.19 -16.15 7.47
C ALA A 73 -14.25 -16.00 6.37
N ALA A 74 -15.38 -15.34 6.63
CA ALA A 74 -16.36 -15.02 5.59
C ALA A 74 -15.84 -14.02 4.55
N HIS A 75 -14.75 -13.30 4.85
CA HIS A 75 -14.26 -12.17 4.05
C HIS A 75 -12.91 -12.45 3.35
N ILE A 76 -12.51 -13.72 3.20
CA ILE A 76 -11.25 -14.12 2.55
C ILE A 76 -11.10 -13.56 1.13
N GLU A 77 -12.19 -13.44 0.37
CA GLU A 77 -12.15 -12.85 -0.98
C GLU A 77 -11.69 -11.37 -0.94
N LEU A 78 -12.17 -10.58 0.03
CA LEU A 78 -11.75 -9.19 0.20
C LEU A 78 -10.27 -9.10 0.61
N TYR A 79 -9.83 -9.98 1.49
CA TYR A 79 -8.43 -10.04 1.89
C TYR A 79 -7.54 -10.46 0.73
N THR A 80 -8.01 -11.37 -0.13
CA THR A 80 -7.31 -11.79 -1.34
C THR A 80 -7.19 -10.65 -2.34
N ALA A 81 -8.25 -9.88 -2.54
CA ALA A 81 -8.21 -8.68 -3.37
C ALA A 81 -7.23 -7.63 -2.79
N GLY A 82 -7.26 -7.40 -1.48
CA GLY A 82 -6.32 -6.50 -0.79
C GLY A 82 -4.86 -6.96 -0.90
N PHE A 83 -4.62 -8.27 -0.79
CA PHE A 83 -3.29 -8.87 -0.97
C PHE A 83 -2.77 -8.64 -2.40
N GLN A 84 -3.57 -8.98 -3.40
CA GLN A 84 -3.21 -8.80 -4.80
C GLN A 84 -2.96 -7.32 -5.14
N PHE A 85 -3.76 -6.41 -4.57
CA PHE A 85 -3.55 -4.97 -4.70
C PHE A 85 -2.20 -4.55 -4.13
N ALA A 86 -1.92 -4.93 -2.87
CA ALA A 86 -0.69 -4.57 -2.19
C ALA A 86 0.56 -5.08 -2.95
N ILE A 87 0.53 -6.32 -3.44
CA ILE A 87 1.63 -6.88 -4.24
C ILE A 87 1.76 -6.17 -5.59
N ALA A 88 0.65 -5.93 -6.30
CA ALA A 88 0.68 -5.25 -7.59
C ALA A 88 1.27 -3.83 -7.48
N ILE A 89 0.81 -3.04 -6.49
CA ILE A 89 1.36 -1.70 -6.25
C ILE A 89 2.83 -1.77 -5.82
N GLY A 90 3.20 -2.72 -4.96
CA GLY A 90 4.61 -2.92 -4.58
C GLY A 90 5.52 -3.19 -5.78
N VAL A 91 5.08 -4.02 -6.73
CA VAL A 91 5.82 -4.29 -7.98
C VAL A 91 5.88 -3.05 -8.87
N ILE A 92 4.78 -2.33 -9.04
CA ILE A 92 4.73 -1.07 -9.80
C ILE A 92 5.73 -0.05 -9.23
N GLU A 93 5.78 0.09 -7.91
CA GLU A 93 6.71 1.01 -7.24
C GLU A 93 8.17 0.61 -7.43
N ILE A 94 8.49 -0.68 -7.47
CA ILE A 94 9.84 -1.16 -7.82
C ILE A 94 10.20 -0.72 -9.25
N VAL A 95 9.29 -0.90 -10.21
CA VAL A 95 9.50 -0.47 -11.60
C VAL A 95 9.70 1.05 -11.68
N ILE A 96 8.88 1.82 -10.97
CA ILE A 96 8.98 3.28 -10.92
C ILE A 96 10.28 3.73 -10.26
N LEU A 97 10.75 3.04 -9.22
CA LEU A 97 12.03 3.33 -8.60
C LEU A 97 13.19 3.15 -9.59
N VAL A 98 13.18 2.05 -10.36
CA VAL A 98 14.18 1.79 -11.40
C VAL A 98 14.17 2.92 -12.43
N ILE A 99 12.99 3.31 -12.92
CA ILE A 99 12.85 4.42 -13.87
C ILE A 99 13.34 5.74 -13.24
N ARG A 100 13.00 6.04 -11.99
CA ARG A 100 13.47 7.24 -11.26
C ARG A 100 14.99 7.26 -11.13
N ILE A 101 15.63 6.12 -10.90
CA ILE A 101 17.09 6.00 -10.85
C ILE A 101 17.69 6.30 -12.23
N LEU A 102 17.17 5.69 -13.29
CA LEU A 102 17.65 5.90 -14.67
C LEU A 102 17.48 7.36 -15.14
N LEU A 103 16.37 8.00 -14.78
CA LEU A 103 16.08 9.40 -15.12
C LEU A 103 16.77 10.41 -14.19
N HIS A 104 17.61 9.95 -13.25
CA HIS A 104 18.30 10.80 -12.28
C HIS A 104 17.35 11.67 -11.43
N SER A 105 16.16 11.14 -11.13
CA SER A 105 15.13 11.79 -10.30
C SER A 105 15.68 12.22 -8.93
N PRO A 106 15.18 13.31 -8.32
CA PRO A 106 15.61 13.76 -7.00
C PRO A 106 15.54 12.67 -5.93
N TYR A 107 16.53 12.63 -5.05
CA TYR A 107 16.59 11.66 -3.95
C TYR A 107 15.37 11.67 -3.04
N ALA A 108 14.72 12.84 -2.87
CA ALA A 108 13.48 12.94 -2.12
C ALA A 108 12.36 12.08 -2.72
N ARG A 109 12.25 12.05 -4.05
CA ARG A 109 11.29 11.21 -4.79
C ARG A 109 11.65 9.74 -4.72
N ARG A 110 12.93 9.40 -4.81
CA ARG A 110 13.37 8.00 -4.64
C ARG A 110 13.08 7.49 -3.23
N ALA A 111 13.31 8.32 -2.21
CA ALA A 111 13.05 7.95 -0.82
C ALA A 111 11.55 7.75 -0.55
N GLU A 112 10.68 8.59 -1.13
CA GLU A 112 9.22 8.42 -1.12
C GLU A 112 8.78 7.11 -1.79
N THR A 113 9.35 6.75 -2.95
CA THR A 113 9.07 5.45 -3.58
C THR A 113 9.53 4.27 -2.72
N ILE A 114 10.70 4.38 -2.08
CA ILE A 114 11.21 3.32 -1.18
C ILE A 114 10.29 3.13 0.03
N GLU A 115 9.81 4.22 0.63
CA GLU A 115 8.78 4.19 1.68
C GLU A 115 7.57 3.39 1.22
N ASN A 116 7.03 3.73 0.05
CA ASN A 116 5.85 3.06 -0.52
C ASN A 116 6.11 1.57 -0.77
N ILE A 117 7.27 1.18 -1.31
CA ILE A 117 7.62 -0.24 -1.53
C ILE A 117 7.58 -1.00 -0.20
N VAL A 118 8.26 -0.48 0.83
CA VAL A 118 8.30 -1.13 2.15
C VAL A 118 6.91 -1.26 2.73
N PHE A 119 6.10 -0.19 2.63
CA PHE A 119 4.72 -0.21 3.11
C PHE A 119 3.85 -1.24 2.38
N TRP A 120 3.79 -1.19 1.04
CA TRP A 120 2.89 -2.06 0.28
C TRP A 120 3.29 -3.53 0.34
N LEU A 121 4.59 -3.85 0.25
CA LEU A 121 5.05 -5.23 0.39
C LEU A 121 4.89 -5.75 1.82
N GLY A 122 5.16 -4.90 2.82
CA GLY A 122 4.92 -5.23 4.23
C GLY A 122 3.44 -5.48 4.51
N ALA A 123 2.55 -4.63 4.00
CA ALA A 123 1.11 -4.82 4.09
C ALA A 123 0.67 -6.13 3.41
N GLY A 124 1.17 -6.42 2.20
CA GLY A 124 0.90 -7.69 1.52
C GLY A 124 1.33 -8.91 2.33
N TYR A 125 2.51 -8.87 2.95
CA TYR A 125 2.98 -9.92 3.86
C TYR A 125 2.06 -10.11 5.06
N LEU A 126 1.61 -9.01 5.69
CA LEU A 126 0.70 -9.06 6.83
C LEU A 126 -0.68 -9.60 6.45
N ILE A 127 -1.24 -9.21 5.30
CA ILE A 127 -2.52 -9.74 4.81
C ILE A 127 -2.41 -11.25 4.60
N SER A 128 -1.35 -11.72 3.94
CA SER A 128 -1.13 -13.14 3.68
C SER A 128 -0.97 -13.95 4.97
N THR A 129 -0.26 -13.39 5.94
CA THR A 129 0.07 -14.05 7.21
C THR A 129 -1.12 -14.10 8.16
N TYR A 130 -1.86 -12.99 8.31
CA TYR A 130 -2.86 -12.83 9.38
C TYR A 130 -4.31 -12.83 8.90
N LEU A 131 -4.57 -12.49 7.63
CA LEU A 131 -5.94 -12.36 7.13
C LEU A 131 -6.35 -13.51 6.21
N LEU A 132 -5.48 -13.98 5.32
CA LEU A 132 -5.82 -15.06 4.38
C LEU A 132 -6.03 -16.42 5.05
N ASN A 133 -5.39 -16.64 6.20
CA ASN A 133 -5.50 -17.87 6.98
C ASN A 133 -6.04 -17.59 8.38
N ILE A 134 -6.92 -16.59 8.52
CA ILE A 134 -7.43 -16.17 9.82
C ILE A 134 -8.25 -17.30 10.46
N THR A 135 -7.85 -17.66 11.68
CA THR A 135 -8.52 -18.67 12.52
C THR A 135 -9.05 -18.05 13.81
N LEU A 136 -8.42 -16.98 14.27
CA LEU A 136 -8.75 -16.32 15.53
C LEU A 136 -8.97 -14.82 15.32
N THR A 137 -9.96 -14.25 15.99
CA THR A 137 -10.18 -12.78 15.99
C THR A 137 -8.97 -12.01 16.55
N ALA A 138 -8.10 -12.66 17.35
CA ALA A 138 -6.85 -12.06 17.81
C ALA A 138 -5.95 -11.63 16.65
N GLU A 139 -5.90 -12.41 15.56
CA GLU A 139 -5.04 -12.18 14.40
C GLU A 139 -5.44 -10.89 13.64
N TRP A 140 -6.72 -10.52 13.69
CA TRP A 140 -7.21 -9.23 13.20
C TRP A 140 -6.52 -8.05 13.89
N PHE A 141 -6.38 -8.11 15.21
CA PHE A 141 -5.72 -7.06 15.98
C PHE A 141 -4.20 -7.06 15.76
N VAL A 142 -3.59 -8.25 15.63
CA VAL A 142 -2.17 -8.38 15.29
C VAL A 142 -1.89 -7.78 13.91
N PHE A 143 -2.78 -8.01 12.94
CA PHE A 143 -2.68 -7.41 11.60
C PHE A 143 -2.60 -5.88 11.68
N TRP A 144 -3.54 -5.22 12.37
CA TRP A 144 -3.54 -3.75 12.47
C TRP A 144 -2.34 -3.19 13.24
N ALA A 145 -1.93 -3.86 14.31
CA ALA A 145 -0.69 -3.51 15.01
C ALA A 145 0.52 -3.64 14.08
N GLY A 146 0.56 -4.69 13.26
CA GLY A 146 1.55 -4.89 12.22
C GLY A 146 1.57 -3.77 11.18
N ILE A 147 0.40 -3.31 10.71
CA ILE A 147 0.30 -2.21 9.75
C ILE A 147 0.92 -0.92 10.31
N ILE A 148 0.65 -0.60 11.58
CA ILE A 148 1.25 0.56 12.25
C ILE A 148 2.79 0.40 12.34
N LEU A 149 3.27 -0.79 12.66
CA LEU A 149 4.70 -1.09 12.72
C LEU A 149 5.38 -0.95 11.35
N VAL A 150 4.77 -1.52 10.30
CA VAL A 150 5.27 -1.42 8.91
C VAL A 150 5.29 0.03 8.43
N PHE A 151 4.28 0.83 8.79
CA PHE A 151 4.28 2.26 8.50
C PHE A 151 5.46 2.96 9.18
N GLY A 152 5.74 2.66 10.45
CA GLY A 152 6.95 3.15 11.14
C GLY A 152 8.24 2.72 10.43
N LEU A 153 8.33 1.47 9.99
CA LEU A 153 9.49 0.94 9.25
C LEU A 153 9.68 1.66 7.90
N ALA A 154 8.59 1.96 7.19
CA ALA A 154 8.62 2.69 5.93
C ALA A 154 9.19 4.11 6.11
N LEU A 155 8.77 4.81 7.16
CA LEU A 155 9.31 6.14 7.52
C LEU A 155 10.81 6.07 7.84
N VAL A 156 11.24 5.04 8.57
CA VAL A 156 12.66 4.79 8.87
C VAL A 156 13.45 4.54 7.57
N ALA A 157 12.94 3.72 6.67
CA ALA A 157 13.57 3.45 5.37
C ALA A 157 13.78 4.73 4.56
N ARG A 158 12.76 5.60 4.50
CA ARG A 158 12.86 6.93 3.87
C ARG A 158 13.94 7.80 4.53
N ALA A 159 13.97 7.84 5.85
CA ALA A 159 14.94 8.63 6.59
C ALA A 159 16.38 8.22 6.25
N PHE A 160 16.67 6.91 6.18
CA PHE A 160 17.98 6.42 5.78
C PHE A 160 18.41 6.87 4.38
N VAL A 161 17.52 6.78 3.40
CA VAL A 161 17.81 7.21 2.02
C VAL A 161 18.12 8.71 1.95
N LEU A 162 17.41 9.52 2.74
CA LEU A 162 17.66 10.97 2.82
C LEU A 162 18.96 11.29 3.56
N LEU A 163 19.33 10.51 4.57
CA LEU A 163 20.55 10.68 5.38
C LEU A 163 21.81 10.35 4.60
N VAL A 164 21.83 9.26 3.83
CA VAL A 164 23.01 8.82 3.04
C VAL A 164 23.45 9.87 2.00
N LYS A 165 22.58 10.83 1.67
CA LYS A 165 22.82 11.87 0.67
C LYS A 165 23.20 13.23 1.27
N ARG A 166 23.31 13.35 2.60
CA ARG A 166 24.01 14.47 3.24
C ARG A 166 25.50 14.24 3.20
#